data_AF-A0A8G2MMY7-F1
#
_entry.id   AF-A0A8G2MMY7-F1
#
_cell.length_a   1.000
_cell.length_b   1.000
_cell.length_c   1.000
_cell.angle_alpha   90.00
_cell.angle_beta   90.00
_cell.angle_gamma   90.00
#
_symmetry.space_group_name_H-M   'P 1'
#
loop_
_entity.id
_entity.type
_entity.pdbx_description
1 polymer ?
#
loop_
_entity_poly.entity_id
_entity_poly.type
_entity_poly.pdbx_seq_one_letter_code
_entity_poly.pdbx_strand_id
1 'polypeptide(L)'
;MKIYVDRSLPEQSQLNIEAALVPLSKLLCERLDVNINACQFAVIPVYAMANLPAVNLELFLLPKAERTRQKLMDLAREIQQLVGDAAITQVAVRISQLDPATFIALK
;
A
#
# COMPACT_ATOMS: atom_id res chain seq x y z
N MET A 1 2.84 0.32 -5.24
CA MET A 1 1.79 0.65 -4.26
C MET A 1 1.29 2.05 -4.53
N LYS A 2 -0.02 2.18 -4.73
CA LYS A 2 -0.70 3.48 -4.80
C LYS A 2 -1.47 3.67 -3.51
N ILE A 3 -1.38 4.85 -2.92
CA ILE A 3 -2.07 5.25 -1.68
C ILE A 3 -2.97 6.42 -2.04
N TYR A 4 -4.25 6.15 -2.17
CA TYR A 4 -5.27 7.15 -2.45
C TYR A 4 -5.73 7.75 -1.13
N VAL A 5 -5.57 9.06 -0.97
CA VAL A 5 -5.84 9.80 0.27
C VAL A 5 -6.90 10.83 -0.02
N ASP A 6 -8.00 10.80 0.73
CA ASP A 6 -9.05 11.79 0.60
C ASP A 6 -8.55 13.20 0.96
N ARG A 7 -8.92 14.19 0.16
CA ARG A 7 -8.51 15.59 0.35
C ARG A 7 -9.04 16.23 1.63
N SER A 8 -10.10 15.70 2.21
CA SER A 8 -10.65 16.20 3.47
C SER A 8 -9.85 15.75 4.69
N LEU A 9 -8.87 14.85 4.53
CA LEU A 9 -8.00 14.48 5.65
C LEU A 9 -7.17 15.68 6.12
N PRO A 10 -6.99 15.84 7.45
CA PRO A 10 -6.14 16.87 8.01
C PRO A 10 -4.74 16.85 7.38
N GLU A 11 -4.15 18.03 7.18
CA GLU A 11 -2.79 18.17 6.62
C GLU A 11 -1.77 17.33 7.39
N GLN A 12 -1.85 17.31 8.72
CA GLN A 12 -0.98 16.49 9.56
C GLN A 12 -1.12 14.98 9.27
N SER A 13 -2.34 14.48 9.00
CA SER A 13 -2.53 13.08 8.60
C SER A 13 -1.87 12.81 7.25
N GLN A 14 -1.94 13.75 6.31
CA GLN A 14 -1.28 13.61 5.01
C GLN A 14 0.26 13.55 5.16
N LEU A 15 0.84 14.42 5.99
CA LEU A 15 2.28 14.40 6.31
C LEU A 15 2.71 13.11 7.02
N ASN A 16 1.88 12.60 7.93
CA ASN A 16 2.16 11.33 8.61
C ASN A 16 2.12 10.14 7.63
N ILE A 17 1.18 10.13 6.68
CA ILE A 17 1.12 9.12 5.62
C ILE A 17 2.36 9.19 4.72
N GLU A 18 2.83 10.39 4.38
CA GLU A 18 4.07 10.57 3.62
C GLU A 18 5.28 10.03 4.40
N ALA A 19 5.39 10.35 5.69
CA ALA A 19 6.45 9.82 6.55
C ALA A 19 6.38 8.28 6.69
N ALA A 20 5.17 7.71 6.63
CA ALA A 20 4.94 6.27 6.68
C ALA A 20 5.43 5.50 5.43
N LEU A 21 5.81 6.18 4.34
CA LEU A 21 6.38 5.53 3.16
C LEU A 21 7.69 4.80 3.47
N VAL A 22 8.52 5.35 4.36
CA VAL A 22 9.78 4.72 4.77
C VAL A 22 9.55 3.38 5.48
N PRO A 23 8.77 3.30 6.58
CA PRO A 23 8.50 2.01 7.23
C PRO A 23 7.68 1.06 6.35
N LEU A 24 6.77 1.54 5.50
CA LEU A 24 6.09 0.70 4.50
C LEU A 24 7.09 0.04 3.54
N SER A 25 8.08 0.80 3.08
CA SER A 25 9.10 0.26 2.17
C SER A 25 9.90 -0.88 2.80
N LYS A 26 10.28 -0.74 4.07
CA LYS A 26 10.97 -1.77 4.84
C LYS A 26 10.09 -3.02 5.01
N LEU A 27 8.84 -2.82 5.44
CA LEU A 27 7.85 -3.89 5.58
C LEU A 27 7.67 -4.69 4.29
N LEU A 28 7.50 -4.00 3.14
CA LEU A 28 7.35 -4.68 1.85
C LEU A 28 8.60 -5.45 1.45
N CYS A 29 9.79 -4.84 1.57
CA CYS A 29 11.06 -5.48 1.23
C CYS A 29 11.27 -6.76 2.05
N GLU A 30 11.02 -6.70 3.36
CA GLU A 30 11.16 -7.85 4.27
C GLU A 30 10.12 -8.95 4.00
N ARG A 31 8.83 -8.59 3.89
CA ARG A 31 7.73 -9.56 3.77
C ARG A 31 7.66 -10.22 2.39
N LEU A 32 8.08 -9.52 1.33
CA LEU A 32 7.99 -10.00 -0.05
C LEU A 32 9.33 -10.49 -0.61
N ASP A 33 10.41 -10.39 0.18
CA ASP A 33 11.79 -10.68 -0.21
C ASP A 33 12.15 -10.00 -1.54
N VAL A 34 12.12 -8.67 -1.50
CA VAL A 34 12.41 -7.82 -2.66
C VAL A 34 13.34 -6.67 -2.28
N ASN A 35 14.09 -6.18 -3.27
CA ASN A 35 14.89 -4.97 -3.14
C ASN A 35 13.98 -3.71 -3.23
N ILE A 36 14.39 -2.61 -2.58
CA ILE A 36 13.66 -1.32 -2.64
C ILE A 36 13.42 -0.82 -4.06
N ASN A 37 14.34 -1.08 -4.99
CA ASN A 37 14.21 -0.72 -6.41
C ASN A 37 13.08 -1.51 -7.11
N ALA A 38 12.52 -2.54 -6.47
CA ALA A 38 11.32 -3.22 -6.93
C ALA A 38 10.02 -2.58 -6.48
N CYS A 39 10.09 -1.69 -5.49
CA CYS A 39 8.93 -0.98 -4.98
C CYS A 39 8.73 0.33 -5.75
N GLN A 40 7.47 0.64 -6.02
CA GLN A 40 7.02 1.96 -6.46
C GLN A 40 6.01 2.46 -5.42
N PHE A 41 6.12 3.70 -5.00
CA PHE A 41 5.16 4.34 -4.09
C PHE A 41 4.62 5.62 -4.73
N ALA A 42 3.32 5.84 -4.56
CA ALA A 42 2.67 7.09 -4.95
C ALA A 42 1.54 7.39 -3.97
N VAL A 43 1.54 8.60 -3.41
CA VAL A 43 0.43 9.16 -2.63
C VAL A 43 -0.38 10.05 -3.56
N ILE A 44 -1.68 9.80 -3.68
CA ILE A 44 -2.56 10.40 -4.69
C ILE A 44 -3.77 11.02 -3.97
N PRO A 45 -3.95 12.35 -4.03
CA PRO A 45 -5.12 12.99 -3.44
C PRO A 45 -6.38 12.69 -4.27
N VAL A 46 -7.47 12.30 -3.61
CA VAL A 46 -8.75 11.95 -4.23
C VAL A 46 -9.93 12.60 -3.51
N TYR A 47 -11.12 12.46 -4.09
CA TYR A 47 -12.39 12.68 -3.39
C TYR A 47 -13.03 11.32 -3.15
N ALA A 48 -13.06 10.88 -1.90
CA ALA A 48 -13.71 9.68 -1.42
C ALA A 48 -15.17 9.99 -1.04
N MET A 49 -16.02 8.98 -1.16
CA MET A 49 -17.39 9.06 -0.68
C MET A 49 -17.40 8.94 0.84
N ALA A 50 -18.23 9.73 1.54
CA ALA A 50 -18.23 9.85 3.00
C ALA A 50 -18.41 8.54 3.79
N ASN A 51 -18.96 7.48 3.16
CA ASN A 51 -19.18 6.17 3.78
C ASN A 51 -18.15 5.11 3.35
N LEU A 52 -17.13 5.49 2.58
CA LEU A 52 -16.02 4.64 2.19
C LEU A 52 -14.76 5.05 2.95
N PRO A 53 -13.77 4.16 3.09
CA PRO A 53 -12.50 4.52 3.71
C PRO A 53 -11.86 5.73 3.04
N ALA A 54 -11.46 6.71 3.85
CA ALA A 54 -10.79 7.93 3.38
C ALA A 54 -9.38 7.66 2.84
N VAL A 55 -8.80 6.50 3.17
CA VAL A 55 -7.52 6.04 2.62
C VAL A 55 -7.69 4.65 2.01
N ASN A 56 -7.30 4.51 0.74
CA ASN A 56 -7.33 3.24 0.01
C ASN A 56 -5.93 2.94 -0.54
N LEU A 57 -5.48 1.70 -0.37
CA LEU A 57 -4.21 1.24 -0.90
C LEU A 57 -4.42 0.14 -1.93
N GLU A 58 -3.62 0.22 -2.98
CA GLU A 58 -3.51 -0.82 -3.98
C GLU A 58 -2.05 -1.26 -4.11
N LEU A 59 -1.82 -2.54 -3.87
CA LEU A 59 -0.55 -3.22 -4.06
C LEU A 59 -0.67 -4.20 -5.22
N PHE A 60 0.11 -3.95 -6.27
CA PHE A 60 0.28 -4.88 -7.38
C PHE A 60 1.62 -5.59 -7.23
N LEU A 61 1.64 -6.91 -7.39
CA LEU A 61 2.85 -7.71 -7.28
C LEU A 61 2.84 -8.87 -8.28
N LEU A 62 4.02 -9.32 -8.71
CA LEU A 62 4.13 -10.57 -9.47
C LEU A 62 3.88 -11.78 -8.56
N PRO A 63 3.23 -12.85 -9.02
CA PRO A 63 3.10 -14.08 -8.25
C PRO A 63 4.47 -14.72 -7.99
N LYS A 64 4.61 -15.36 -6.83
CA LYS A 64 5.70 -16.28 -6.45
C LYS A 64 5.11 -17.35 -5.54
N ALA A 65 5.66 -18.57 -5.55
CA ALA A 65 5.13 -19.68 -4.76
C ALA A 65 5.10 -19.36 -3.25
N GLU A 66 6.09 -18.60 -2.78
CA GLU A 66 6.24 -18.21 -1.38
C GLU A 66 5.23 -17.15 -0.95
N ARG A 67 4.55 -16.47 -1.90
CA ARG A 67 3.54 -15.42 -1.66
C ARG A 67 2.15 -16.05 -1.55
N THR A 68 2.01 -16.92 -0.56
CA THR A 68 0.75 -17.62 -0.29
C THR A 68 -0.36 -16.64 0.09
N ARG A 69 -1.62 -17.06 -0.08
CA ARG A 69 -2.79 -16.26 0.33
C ARG A 69 -2.69 -15.80 1.77
N GLN A 70 -2.27 -16.69 2.68
CA GLN A 70 -2.13 -16.36 4.11
C GLN A 70 -1.09 -15.25 4.32
N LYS A 71 0.10 -15.38 3.74
CA LYS A 71 1.16 -14.36 3.84
C LYS A 71 0.73 -13.02 3.26
N LEU A 72 0.00 -13.02 2.15
CA LEU A 72 -0.53 -11.79 1.56
C LEU A 72 -1.63 -11.15 2.42
N MET A 73 -2.47 -11.95 3.08
CA MET A 73 -3.46 -11.45 4.03
C MET A 73 -2.82 -10.88 5.30
N ASP A 74 -1.76 -11.51 5.81
CA ASP A 74 -0.99 -11.01 6.95
C ASP A 74 -0.32 -9.67 6.58
N LEU A 75 0.34 -9.62 5.41
CA LEU A 75 0.90 -8.39 4.88
C LEU A 75 -0.15 -7.27 4.72
N ALA A 76 -1.33 -7.60 4.21
CA ALA A 76 -2.42 -6.63 4.06
C ALA A 76 -2.84 -6.03 5.41
N ARG A 77 -2.90 -6.85 6.46
CA ARG A 77 -3.21 -6.38 7.84
C ARG A 77 -2.10 -5.49 8.39
N GLU A 78 -0.83 -5.86 8.18
CA GLU A 78 0.31 -5.05 8.63
C GLU A 78 0.35 -3.68 7.93
N ILE A 79 0.10 -3.64 6.62
CA ILE A 79 -0.03 -2.39 5.86
C ILE A 79 -1.22 -1.57 6.38
N GLN A 80 -2.38 -2.20 6.56
CA GLN A 80 -3.59 -1.52 7.04
C GLN A 80 -3.37 -0.87 8.40
N GLN A 81 -2.74 -1.59 9.34
CA GLN A 81 -2.43 -1.08 10.66
C GLN A 81 -1.46 0.11 10.58
N LEU A 82 -0.33 -0.07 9.91
CA LEU A 82 0.72 0.95 9.81
C LEU A 82 0.18 2.26 9.21
N VAL A 83 -0.58 2.18 8.13
CA VAL A 83 -1.16 3.38 7.49
C VAL A 83 -2.35 3.92 8.27
N GLY A 84 -3.13 3.04 8.91
CA GLY A 84 -4.24 3.45 9.77
C GLY A 84 -3.78 4.28 10.95
N ASP A 85 -2.66 3.89 11.58
CA ASP A 85 -2.04 4.64 12.67
C ASP A 85 -1.54 6.01 12.21
N ALA A 86 -0.97 6.10 11.02
CA ALA A 86 -0.50 7.36 10.45
C ALA A 86 -1.67 8.29 10.05
N ALA A 87 -2.73 7.74 9.47
CA ALA A 87 -3.87 8.49 8.95
C ALA A 87 -4.91 8.83 10.02
N ILE A 88 -4.92 8.10 11.15
CA ILE A 88 -5.93 8.16 12.22
C ILE A 88 -7.33 7.90 11.66
N THR A 89 -7.45 6.92 10.76
CA THR A 89 -8.72 6.54 10.13
C THR A 89 -8.67 5.10 9.63
N GLN A 90 -9.83 4.57 9.24
CA GLN A 90 -9.90 3.26 8.62
C GLN A 90 -9.28 3.29 7.21
N VAL A 91 -8.51 2.25 6.90
CA VAL A 91 -7.78 2.10 5.65
C VAL A 91 -8.25 0.83 4.94
N ALA A 92 -8.52 0.91 3.65
CA ALA A 92 -8.72 -0.28 2.81
C ALA A 92 -7.42 -0.69 2.13
N VAL A 93 -7.08 -1.98 2.14
CA VAL A 93 -5.92 -2.52 1.42
C VAL A 93 -6.39 -3.56 0.41
N ARG A 94 -5.97 -3.40 -0.85
CA ARG A 94 -6.22 -4.36 -1.94
C ARG A 94 -4.88 -4.84 -2.48
N ILE A 95 -4.73 -6.17 -2.58
CA ILE A 95 -3.54 -6.80 -3.17
C ILE A 95 -3.99 -7.56 -4.42
N SER A 96 -3.34 -7.25 -5.54
CA SER A 96 -3.59 -7.88 -6.83
C SER A 96 -2.31 -8.51 -7.35
N GLN A 97 -2.40 -9.74 -7.84
CA GLN A 97 -1.29 -10.41 -8.52
C GLN A 97 -1.36 -10.11 -10.01
N LEU A 98 -0.25 -9.65 -10.56
CA LEU A 98 -0.09 -9.34 -11.98
C LEU A 98 0.18 -10.62 -12.79
N ASP A 99 -0.17 -10.63 -14.07
CA ASP A 99 0.21 -11.71 -14.97
C ASP A 99 1.69 -11.55 -15.37
N PRO A 100 2.58 -12.52 -15.05
CA PRO A 100 3.98 -12.47 -15.46
C PRO A 100 4.18 -12.41 -16.98
N ALA A 101 3.26 -12.96 -17.79
CA ALA A 101 3.39 -13.00 -19.24
C ALA A 101 3.20 -11.62 -19.89
N THR A 102 2.44 -10.72 -19.26
CA THR A 102 2.11 -9.40 -19.81
C THR A 102 2.74 -8.26 -19.02
N PHE A 103 3.34 -8.53 -17.86
CA PHE A 103 3.95 -7.49 -17.04
C PHE A 103 5.34 -7.12 -17.57
N ILE A 104 5.44 -5.91 -18.15
CA ILE A 104 6.69 -5.31 -18.61
C ILE A 104 7.01 -4.12 -17.70
N ALA A 105 8.21 -4.12 -17.13
CA ALA A 105 8.73 -2.99 -16.38
C ALA A 105 10.17 -2.70 -16.82
N LEU A 106 10.43 -1.42 -17.08
CA LEU A 106 11.78 -0.89 -17.21
C LEU A 106 12.09 -0.09 -15.94
N LYS A 107 13.27 -0.29 -15.38
CA LYS A 107 13.72 0.34 -14.14
C LYS A 107 15.06 0.99 -14.36
#